data_AF-A0A518G1S8-F1
#
_entry.id   AF-A0A518G1S8-F1
#
_cell.length_a   1.000
_cell.length_b   1.000
_cell.length_c   1.000
_cell.angle_alpha   90.00
_cell.angle_beta   90.00
_cell.angle_gamma   90.00
#
_symmetry.space_group_name_H-M   'P 1'
#
loop_
_entity.id
_entity.type
_entity.pdbx_description
1 polymer ?
#
loop_
_entity_poly.entity_id
_entity_poly.type
_entity_poly.pdbx_seq_one_letter_code
_entity_poly.pdbx_strand_id
1 'polypeptide(L)'
;MRAVWLRPLFIFAISVLASGDLFAQPLFPKTESIDSLVANSDYILVATLVDFRTGAEADDHSGYDVTIVIDESLKQPVLTEVHPRMSFHFPHLASVLNDWKERSSRLLVAYDEFAPTETKVIELAPGKVEVMTADFVLLRQPDAIIKAARQMARGLPVGVKRVQTFNLHVPRAIVAGTKWEPYYDIGGHLVLSVPVDEQLKKRAREYLRSKENRLKHSEGEQALRYFKADQN
;
A
#
# COMPACT_ATOMS: atom_id res chain seq x y z
N MET A 1 28.14 -54.85 33.81
CA MET A 1 28.42 -53.42 33.56
C MET A 1 27.70 -53.02 32.28
N ARG A 2 26.57 -52.29 32.38
CA ARG A 2 25.81 -51.78 31.23
C ARG A 2 25.87 -50.25 31.27
N ALA A 3 26.33 -49.66 30.17
CA ALA A 3 26.57 -48.24 30.02
C ALA A 3 25.25 -47.44 30.09
N VAL A 4 25.04 -46.73 31.20
CA VAL A 4 23.94 -45.77 31.39
C VAL A 4 24.54 -44.38 31.17
N TRP A 5 24.85 -44.00 29.93
CA TRP A 5 25.47 -42.70 29.64
C TRP A 5 25.01 -42.05 28.32
N LEU A 6 23.78 -42.35 27.88
CA LEU A 6 23.20 -41.81 26.64
C LEU A 6 21.84 -41.13 26.83
N ARG A 7 21.57 -40.53 28.00
CA ARG A 7 20.28 -39.86 28.29
C ARG A 7 20.26 -38.32 28.35
N PRO A 8 21.36 -37.53 28.32
CA PRO A 8 21.21 -36.08 28.30
C PRO A 8 21.26 -35.44 26.90
N LEU A 9 21.54 -36.20 25.82
CA LEU A 9 21.72 -35.62 24.47
C LEU A 9 20.44 -35.36 23.68
N PHE A 10 19.27 -35.82 24.16
CA PHE A 10 18.00 -35.67 23.45
C PHE A 10 17.18 -34.42 23.83
N ILE A 11 17.57 -33.67 24.86
CA ILE A 11 16.81 -32.47 25.30
C ILE A 11 17.37 -31.18 24.69
N PHE A 12 18.62 -31.16 24.21
CA PHE A 12 19.19 -29.97 23.55
C PHE A 12 18.88 -29.85 22.05
N ALA A 13 18.39 -30.92 21.41
CA ALA A 13 18.12 -30.95 19.98
C ALA A 13 16.71 -30.43 19.58
N ILE A 14 15.81 -30.21 20.55
CA ILE A 14 14.45 -29.71 20.28
C ILE A 14 14.40 -28.17 20.36
N SER A 15 15.35 -27.52 21.04
CA SER A 15 15.36 -26.06 21.21
C SER A 15 16.01 -25.28 20.05
N VAL A 16 16.61 -25.95 19.07
CA VAL A 16 17.29 -25.31 17.92
C VAL A 16 16.48 -25.44 16.62
N LEU A 17 15.45 -26.28 16.58
CA LEU A 17 14.57 -26.46 15.40
C LEU A 17 13.26 -25.65 15.46
N ALA A 18 13.02 -24.91 16.55
CA ALA A 18 11.91 -23.95 16.65
C ALA A 18 12.31 -22.52 16.21
N SER A 19 13.46 -22.37 15.54
CA SER A 19 13.94 -21.10 15.00
C SER A 19 13.88 -21.04 13.46
N GLY A 20 13.29 -22.07 12.83
CA GLY A 20 12.96 -22.06 11.41
C GLY A 20 11.63 -21.36 11.20
N ASP A 21 11.67 -20.25 10.47
CA ASP A 21 10.53 -19.51 9.93
C ASP A 21 9.64 -18.78 10.95
N LEU A 22 10.28 -18.07 11.89
CA LEU A 22 9.77 -16.72 12.18
C LEU A 22 9.95 -15.93 10.90
N PHE A 23 8.92 -15.89 10.05
CA PHE A 23 8.76 -14.85 9.05
C PHE A 23 9.15 -13.56 9.75
N ALA A 24 10.29 -12.97 9.36
CA ALA A 24 10.68 -11.65 9.75
C ALA A 24 9.62 -10.72 9.16
N GLN A 25 8.48 -10.59 9.85
CA GLN A 25 7.51 -9.57 9.56
C GLN A 25 8.32 -8.28 9.57
N PRO A 26 8.27 -7.48 8.51
CA PRO A 26 9.05 -6.26 8.46
C PRO A 26 8.76 -5.49 9.75
N LEU A 27 9.82 -5.22 10.52
CA LEU A 27 9.76 -4.54 11.83
C LEU A 27 8.97 -3.22 11.79
N PHE A 28 8.74 -2.71 10.58
CA PHE A 28 7.96 -1.52 10.29
C PHE A 28 6.89 -1.87 9.24
N PRO A 29 5.59 -1.82 9.58
CA PRO A 29 4.55 -1.90 8.58
C PRO A 29 4.75 -0.79 7.54
N LYS A 30 4.62 -1.16 6.27
CA LYS A 30 4.67 -0.22 5.15
C LYS A 30 3.26 -0.04 4.60
N THR A 31 2.90 1.20 4.35
CA THR A 31 1.69 1.52 3.60
C THR A 31 2.03 2.53 2.51
N GLU A 32 1.13 2.67 1.53
CA GLU A 32 1.32 3.56 0.41
C GLU A 32 0.33 4.73 0.50
N SER A 33 0.80 5.93 0.17
CA SER A 33 -0.09 7.08 0.03
C SER A 33 -0.99 6.95 -1.19
N ILE A 34 -2.18 7.58 -1.16
CA ILE A 34 -3.03 7.64 -2.37
C ILE A 34 -2.29 8.28 -3.54
N ASP A 35 -1.40 9.23 -3.25
CA ASP A 35 -0.57 9.93 -4.22
C ASP A 35 0.39 8.96 -4.93
N SER A 36 1.14 8.15 -4.17
CA SER A 36 2.03 7.12 -4.72
C SER A 36 1.26 6.03 -5.48
N LEU A 37 0.14 5.57 -4.92
CA LEU A 37 -0.71 4.56 -5.54
C LEU A 37 -1.14 5.02 -6.94
N VAL A 38 -1.69 6.22 -7.02
CA VAL A 38 -2.15 6.81 -8.29
C VAL A 38 -0.98 7.10 -9.23
N ALA A 39 0.14 7.59 -8.70
CA ALA A 39 1.31 7.88 -9.50
C ALA A 39 1.89 6.63 -10.17
N ASN A 40 1.81 5.47 -9.52
CA ASN A 40 2.51 4.26 -9.94
C ASN A 40 1.64 3.17 -10.58
N SER A 41 0.32 3.27 -10.50
CA SER A 41 -0.60 2.37 -11.24
C SER A 41 -0.81 2.84 -12.68
N ASP A 42 -0.96 1.92 -13.62
CA ASP A 42 -1.28 2.24 -15.01
C ASP A 42 -2.74 2.66 -15.17
N TYR A 43 -3.64 2.06 -14.36
CA TYR A 43 -5.06 2.40 -14.32
C TYR A 43 -5.47 2.76 -12.90
N ILE A 44 -6.29 3.80 -12.79
CA ILE A 44 -7.04 4.13 -11.58
C ILE A 44 -8.49 4.26 -11.98
N LEU A 45 -9.31 3.32 -11.53
CA LEU A 45 -10.71 3.17 -11.94
C LEU A 45 -11.60 3.26 -10.70
N VAL A 46 -12.75 3.90 -10.86
CA VAL A 46 -13.88 3.78 -9.94
C VAL A 46 -14.88 2.82 -10.57
N ALA A 47 -15.21 1.76 -9.86
CA ALA A 47 -15.95 0.65 -10.45
C ALA A 47 -16.78 -0.11 -9.41
N THR A 48 -17.67 -0.97 -9.91
CA THR A 48 -18.47 -1.90 -9.10
C THR A 48 -18.16 -3.34 -9.52
N LEU A 49 -17.96 -4.22 -8.54
CA LEU A 49 -17.76 -5.65 -8.78
C LEU A 49 -19.08 -6.29 -9.25
N VAL A 50 -19.05 -7.01 -10.37
CA VAL A 50 -20.24 -7.71 -10.88
C VAL A 50 -20.14 -9.21 -10.75
N ASP A 51 -18.96 -9.78 -11.01
CA ASP A 51 -18.77 -11.22 -10.92
C ASP A 51 -17.32 -11.58 -10.62
N PHE A 52 -17.08 -12.80 -10.14
CA PHE A 52 -15.73 -13.33 -10.01
C PHE A 52 -15.73 -14.85 -10.17
N ARG A 53 -14.68 -15.39 -10.78
CA ARG A 53 -14.57 -16.83 -11.06
C ARG A 53 -13.83 -17.53 -9.92
N THR A 54 -14.53 -18.37 -9.18
CA THR A 54 -13.95 -19.41 -8.33
C THR A 54 -13.47 -20.56 -9.23
N GLY A 55 -12.24 -20.46 -9.74
CA GLY A 55 -11.61 -21.58 -10.44
C GLY A 55 -11.51 -22.81 -9.53
N ALA A 56 -11.61 -24.01 -10.11
CA ALA A 56 -11.63 -25.29 -9.37
C ALA A 56 -10.33 -25.62 -8.59
N GLU A 57 -9.30 -24.79 -8.71
CA GLU A 57 -8.02 -24.89 -7.98
C GLU A 57 -7.47 -23.50 -7.59
N ALA A 58 -8.34 -22.49 -7.45
CA ALA A 58 -7.91 -21.23 -6.84
C ALA A 58 -7.68 -21.50 -5.35
N ASP A 59 -6.42 -21.71 -4.96
CA ASP A 59 -6.01 -21.64 -3.57
C ASP A 59 -6.53 -20.29 -3.04
N ASP A 60 -7.32 -20.29 -1.96
CA ASP A 60 -8.05 -19.11 -1.44
C ASP A 60 -7.07 -17.96 -1.10
N HIS A 61 -5.78 -18.28 -0.99
CA HIS A 61 -4.68 -17.34 -0.75
C HIS A 61 -4.15 -16.63 -1.99
N SER A 62 -4.50 -17.11 -3.19
CA SER A 62 -3.95 -16.60 -4.46
C SER A 62 -4.80 -15.50 -5.11
N GLY A 63 -6.05 -15.28 -4.66
CA GLY A 63 -6.97 -14.29 -5.23
C GLY A 63 -7.86 -14.82 -6.35
N TYR A 64 -8.68 -13.95 -6.95
CA TYR A 64 -9.68 -14.33 -7.97
C TYR A 64 -9.70 -13.38 -9.16
N ASP A 65 -10.05 -13.91 -10.33
CA ASP A 65 -10.37 -13.10 -11.49
C ASP A 65 -11.77 -12.49 -11.31
N VAL A 66 -11.80 -11.16 -11.22
CA VAL A 66 -12.97 -10.35 -10.94
C VAL A 66 -13.33 -9.54 -12.17
N THR A 67 -14.61 -9.57 -12.53
CA THR A 67 -15.20 -8.70 -13.56
C THR A 67 -15.86 -7.50 -12.89
N ILE A 68 -15.42 -6.31 -13.30
CA ILE A 68 -15.94 -5.03 -12.82
C ILE A 68 -16.67 -4.27 -13.93
N VAL A 69 -17.63 -3.42 -13.55
CA VAL A 69 -18.20 -2.37 -14.39
C VAL A 69 -17.59 -1.05 -13.97
N ILE A 70 -17.07 -0.30 -14.94
CA ILE A 70 -16.35 0.95 -14.70
C ILE A 70 -17.33 2.12 -14.72
N ASP A 71 -17.36 2.87 -13.63
CA ASP A 71 -18.16 4.09 -13.47
C ASP A 71 -17.38 5.33 -13.92
N GLU A 72 -16.09 5.40 -13.56
CA GLU A 72 -15.21 6.52 -13.88
C GLU A 72 -13.76 6.04 -14.05
N SER A 73 -13.06 6.52 -15.07
CA SER A 73 -11.60 6.33 -15.21
C SER A 73 -10.87 7.61 -14.76
N LEU A 74 -10.04 7.51 -13.73
CA LEU A 74 -9.25 8.63 -13.20
C LEU A 74 -7.86 8.70 -13.84
N LYS A 75 -7.27 7.55 -14.17
CA LYS A 75 -5.98 7.42 -14.86
C LYS A 75 -6.05 6.22 -15.80
N GLN A 76 -5.55 6.38 -17.02
CA GLN A 76 -5.37 5.32 -18.00
C GLN A 76 -4.24 5.68 -18.98
N PRO A 77 -3.66 4.71 -19.70
CA PRO A 77 -2.71 5.00 -20.76
C PRO A 77 -3.35 5.82 -21.90
N VAL A 78 -2.59 6.76 -22.47
CA VAL A 78 -3.08 7.78 -23.44
C VAL A 78 -3.74 7.19 -24.70
N LEU A 79 -3.35 5.98 -25.10
CA LEU A 79 -3.81 5.34 -26.34
C LEU A 79 -4.70 4.11 -26.09
N THR A 80 -5.12 3.88 -24.84
CA THR A 80 -5.95 2.73 -24.49
C THR A 80 -7.39 3.17 -24.31
N GLU A 81 -8.30 2.60 -25.08
CA GLU A 81 -9.73 2.70 -24.83
C GLU A 81 -10.11 1.81 -23.63
N VAL A 82 -10.77 2.42 -22.64
CA VAL A 82 -11.27 1.68 -21.49
C VAL A 82 -12.64 1.11 -21.85
N HIS A 83 -12.74 -0.22 -21.84
CA HIS A 83 -14.02 -0.90 -22.01
C HIS A 83 -14.88 -0.75 -20.76
N PRO A 84 -16.21 -0.54 -20.87
CA PRO A 84 -17.10 -0.39 -19.71
C PRO A 84 -17.08 -1.58 -18.74
N ARG A 85 -16.62 -2.75 -19.21
CA ARG A 85 -16.42 -3.95 -18.39
C ARG A 85 -15.01 -4.46 -18.63
N MET A 86 -14.31 -4.74 -17.54
CA MET A 86 -12.95 -5.27 -17.56
C MET A 86 -12.81 -6.36 -16.50
N SER A 87 -11.85 -7.27 -16.70
CA SER A 87 -11.52 -8.33 -15.76
C SER A 87 -10.12 -8.14 -15.22
N PHE A 88 -9.96 -8.25 -13.90
CA PHE A 88 -8.70 -8.08 -13.18
C PHE A 88 -8.57 -9.15 -12.11
N HIS A 89 -7.33 -9.48 -11.75
CA HIS A 89 -7.07 -10.37 -10.63
C HIS A 89 -7.09 -9.57 -9.32
N PHE A 90 -7.95 -9.92 -8.37
CA PHE A 90 -8.01 -9.31 -7.04
C PHE A 90 -7.46 -10.26 -5.97
N PRO A 91 -6.44 -9.85 -5.19
CA PRO A 91 -5.84 -10.68 -4.13
C PRO A 91 -6.67 -10.63 -2.84
N HIS A 92 -7.95 -11.01 -2.92
CA HIS A 92 -8.89 -11.00 -1.79
C HIS A 92 -9.60 -12.36 -1.68
N LEU A 93 -9.99 -12.74 -0.46
CA LEU A 93 -10.78 -13.94 -0.20
C LEU A 93 -12.15 -13.86 -0.88
N ALA A 94 -12.69 -15.02 -1.27
CA ALA A 94 -14.02 -15.10 -1.89
C ALA A 94 -15.13 -14.49 -1.02
N SER A 95 -15.00 -14.61 0.30
CA SER A 95 -15.95 -14.01 1.27
C SER A 95 -16.00 -12.49 1.15
N VAL A 96 -14.85 -11.83 1.02
CA VAL A 96 -14.76 -10.36 0.86
C VAL A 96 -15.34 -9.94 -0.49
N LEU A 97 -15.06 -10.69 -1.55
CA LEU A 97 -15.58 -10.41 -2.89
C LEU A 97 -17.10 -10.60 -2.97
N ASN A 98 -17.64 -11.63 -2.34
CA ASN A 98 -19.09 -11.83 -2.22
C ASN A 98 -19.74 -10.68 -1.45
N ASP A 99 -19.17 -10.27 -0.32
CA ASP A 99 -19.61 -9.12 0.46
C ASP A 99 -19.70 -7.83 -0.38
N TRP A 100 -18.68 -7.57 -1.22
CA TRP A 100 -18.67 -6.43 -2.12
C TRP A 100 -19.70 -6.56 -3.25
N LYS A 101 -19.87 -7.76 -3.80
CA LYS A 101 -20.86 -8.07 -4.83
C LYS A 101 -22.27 -7.84 -4.34
N GLU A 102 -22.63 -8.42 -3.19
CA GLU A 102 -23.97 -8.34 -2.61
C GLU A 102 -24.39 -6.91 -2.28
N ARG A 103 -23.45 -6.11 -1.78
CA ARG A 103 -23.70 -4.69 -1.46
C ARG A 103 -23.56 -3.76 -2.67
N SER A 104 -23.15 -4.27 -3.83
CA SER A 104 -22.76 -3.45 -4.99
C SER A 104 -21.78 -2.35 -4.58
N SER A 105 -20.75 -2.72 -3.80
CA SER A 105 -19.79 -1.78 -3.25
C SER A 105 -19.07 -1.04 -4.37
N ARG A 106 -18.99 0.29 -4.25
CA ARG A 106 -18.13 1.12 -5.08
C ARG A 106 -16.68 0.89 -4.68
N LEU A 107 -15.79 0.72 -5.65
CA LEU A 107 -14.39 0.36 -5.45
C LEU A 107 -13.49 1.38 -6.15
N LEU A 108 -12.34 1.70 -5.54
CA LEU A 108 -11.21 2.27 -6.25
C LEU A 108 -10.25 1.14 -6.60
N VAL A 109 -10.06 0.90 -7.89
CA VAL A 109 -9.20 -0.15 -8.43
C VAL A 109 -7.94 0.49 -9.00
N ALA A 110 -6.80 0.07 -8.47
CA ALA A 110 -5.48 0.51 -8.89
C ALA A 110 -4.72 -0.68 -9.47
N TYR A 111 -4.55 -0.67 -10.79
CA TYR A 111 -4.02 -1.78 -11.56
C TYR A 111 -2.68 -1.40 -12.21
N ASP A 112 -1.71 -2.30 -12.11
CA ASP A 112 -0.39 -2.21 -12.72
C ASP A 112 -0.25 -3.36 -13.73
N GLU A 113 0.00 -3.03 -15.01
CA GLU A 113 0.12 -4.01 -16.09
C GLU A 113 1.32 -4.95 -15.91
N PHE A 114 2.35 -4.51 -15.17
CA PHE A 114 3.57 -5.27 -14.89
C PHE A 114 3.48 -6.09 -13.60
N ALA A 115 2.47 -5.85 -12.77
CA ALA A 115 2.19 -6.61 -11.55
C ALA A 115 0.68 -6.93 -11.46
N PRO A 116 0.12 -7.68 -12.42
CA PRO A 116 -1.34 -7.86 -12.54
C PRO A 116 -1.96 -8.64 -11.37
N THR A 117 -1.17 -9.41 -10.64
CA THR A 117 -1.60 -10.15 -9.44
C THR A 117 -1.62 -9.28 -8.18
N GLU A 118 -1.04 -8.08 -8.23
CA GLU A 118 -0.95 -7.15 -7.10
C GLU A 118 -1.97 -6.01 -7.18
N THR A 119 -3.08 -6.20 -7.90
CA THR A 119 -4.13 -5.18 -8.03
C THR A 119 -4.58 -4.71 -6.65
N LYS A 120 -4.44 -3.41 -6.39
CA LYS A 120 -4.85 -2.81 -5.13
C LYS A 120 -6.29 -2.34 -5.26
N VAL A 121 -7.12 -2.76 -4.32
CA VAL A 121 -8.56 -2.45 -4.33
C VAL A 121 -8.92 -1.83 -2.99
N ILE A 122 -9.62 -0.69 -3.05
CA ILE A 122 -10.10 0.02 -1.86
C ILE A 122 -11.62 0.07 -1.93
N GLU A 123 -12.31 -0.55 -0.96
CA GLU A 123 -13.76 -0.43 -0.81
C GLU A 123 -14.11 1.01 -0.42
N LEU A 124 -14.86 1.72 -1.28
CA LEU A 124 -15.28 3.10 -1.08
C LEU A 124 -16.60 3.15 -0.29
N ALA A 125 -16.64 2.47 0.86
CA ALA A 125 -17.79 2.46 1.75
C ALA A 125 -17.55 3.37 2.98
N PRO A 126 -18.53 4.21 3.37
CA PRO A 126 -18.43 5.04 4.57
C PRO A 126 -18.08 4.22 5.82
N GLY A 127 -17.10 4.68 6.59
CA GLY A 127 -16.67 4.03 7.83
C GLY A 127 -15.80 2.77 7.66
N LYS A 128 -15.58 2.30 6.42
CA LYS A 128 -14.69 1.15 6.12
C LYS A 128 -13.33 1.54 5.56
N VAL A 129 -13.18 2.79 5.13
CA VAL A 129 -12.01 3.25 4.39
C VAL A 129 -11.14 4.20 5.20
N GLU A 130 -9.84 3.93 5.22
CA GLU A 130 -8.80 4.77 5.80
C GLU A 130 -7.60 4.77 4.84
N VAL A 131 -7.36 5.91 4.19
CA VAL A 131 -6.27 6.10 3.21
C VAL A 131 -5.51 7.37 3.54
N MET A 132 -4.18 7.33 3.47
CA MET A 132 -3.33 8.48 3.79
C MET A 132 -2.85 9.18 2.52
N THR A 133 -2.82 10.51 2.52
CA THR A 133 -2.11 11.29 1.49
C THR A 133 -0.61 11.33 1.78
N ALA A 134 0.21 11.71 0.81
CA ALA A 134 1.63 12.01 1.00
C ALA A 134 1.85 13.04 2.12
N ASP A 135 0.87 13.92 2.36
CA ASP A 135 0.90 14.91 3.42
C ASP A 135 0.49 14.45 4.83
N PHE A 136 0.32 13.14 5.05
CA PHE A 136 -0.20 12.57 6.29
C PHE A 136 -1.65 12.96 6.63
N VAL A 137 -2.42 13.48 5.66
CA VAL A 137 -3.85 13.66 5.82
C VAL A 137 -4.55 12.32 5.69
N LEU A 138 -5.34 11.95 6.70
CA LEU A 138 -6.12 10.72 6.70
C LEU A 138 -7.51 10.96 6.09
N LEU A 139 -7.75 10.31 4.96
CA LEU A 139 -9.01 10.35 4.22
C LEU A 139 -9.89 9.18 4.63
N ARG A 140 -11.07 9.49 5.15
CA ARG A 140 -12.09 8.51 5.58
C ARG A 140 -13.40 8.57 4.79
N GLN A 141 -13.52 9.57 3.93
CA GLN A 141 -14.71 9.79 3.11
C GLN A 141 -14.44 9.33 1.67
N PRO A 142 -15.28 8.47 1.09
CA PRO A 142 -15.14 8.00 -0.29
C PRO A 142 -14.86 9.12 -1.30
N ASP A 143 -15.65 10.20 -1.26
CA ASP A 143 -15.50 11.31 -2.20
C ASP A 143 -14.19 12.08 -2.03
N ALA A 144 -13.68 12.16 -0.80
CA ALA A 144 -12.38 12.80 -0.54
C ALA A 144 -11.24 11.97 -1.15
N ILE A 145 -11.34 10.64 -1.11
CA ILE A 145 -10.36 9.72 -1.72
C ILE A 145 -10.40 9.84 -3.24
N ILE A 146 -11.60 9.79 -3.86
CA ILE A 146 -11.75 9.97 -5.30
C ILE A 146 -11.21 11.34 -5.73
N LYS A 147 -11.52 12.40 -4.96
CA LYS A 147 -11.03 13.75 -5.24
C LYS A 147 -9.50 13.82 -5.20
N ALA A 148 -8.88 13.26 -4.17
CA ALA A 148 -7.42 13.21 -4.05
C ALA A 148 -6.80 12.41 -5.20
N ALA A 149 -7.35 11.24 -5.52
CA ALA A 149 -6.87 10.41 -6.62
C ALA A 149 -6.98 11.13 -7.98
N ARG A 150 -8.11 11.81 -8.24
CA ARG A 150 -8.31 12.59 -9.46
C ARG A 150 -7.34 13.78 -9.55
N GLN A 151 -7.10 14.46 -8.44
CA GLN A 151 -6.14 15.57 -8.38
C GLN A 151 -4.71 15.08 -8.70
N MET A 152 -4.30 13.97 -8.09
CA MET A 152 -3.00 13.38 -8.37
C MET A 152 -2.87 12.94 -9.83
N ALA A 153 -3.86 12.20 -10.36
CA ALA A 153 -3.84 11.72 -11.74
C ALA A 153 -3.73 12.86 -12.77
N ARG A 154 -4.41 13.98 -12.52
CA ARG A 154 -4.32 15.19 -13.38
C ARG A 154 -3.00 15.94 -13.23
N GLY A 155 -2.34 15.84 -12.08
CA GLY A 155 -1.06 16.49 -11.80
C GLY A 155 0.15 15.77 -12.38
N LEU A 156 0.00 14.52 -12.82
CA LEU A 156 1.09 13.76 -13.42
C LEU A 156 1.50 14.35 -14.79
N PRO A 157 2.81 14.53 -15.04
CA PRO A 157 3.26 14.96 -16.36
C PRO A 157 2.88 13.94 -17.44
N VAL A 158 2.49 14.44 -18.62
CA VAL A 158 2.14 13.59 -19.77
C VAL A 158 3.32 12.67 -20.12
N GLY A 159 3.04 11.37 -20.27
CA GLY A 159 4.04 10.36 -20.61
C GLY A 159 4.83 9.79 -19.42
N VAL A 160 4.66 10.34 -18.21
CA VAL A 160 5.22 9.75 -16.99
C VAL A 160 4.30 8.64 -16.51
N LYS A 161 4.74 7.38 -16.66
CA LYS A 161 3.98 6.21 -16.20
C LYS A 161 4.05 6.02 -14.69
N ARG A 162 5.25 6.20 -14.12
CA ARG A 162 5.57 5.97 -12.71
C ARG A 162 6.53 7.03 -12.20
N VAL A 163 6.50 7.25 -10.89
CA VAL A 163 7.41 8.14 -10.18
C VAL A 163 8.18 7.35 -9.14
N GLN A 164 9.40 7.77 -8.87
CA GLN A 164 10.15 7.20 -7.75
C GLN A 164 9.42 7.51 -6.44
N THR A 165 9.50 6.62 -5.46
CA THR A 165 8.92 6.85 -4.13
C THR A 165 9.98 6.95 -3.05
N PHE A 166 9.61 7.61 -1.96
CA PHE A 166 10.39 7.73 -0.75
C PHE A 166 9.56 7.28 0.46
N ASN A 167 10.23 6.72 1.47
CA ASN A 167 9.59 6.21 2.66
C ASN A 167 9.69 7.24 3.78
N LEU A 168 8.54 7.75 4.25
CA LEU A 168 8.47 8.68 5.38
C LEU A 168 7.99 7.99 6.66
N HIS A 169 8.59 8.36 7.79
CA HIS A 169 8.09 7.99 9.10
C HIS A 169 6.80 8.76 9.40
N VAL A 170 5.72 8.02 9.67
CA VAL A 170 4.45 8.63 10.07
C VAL A 170 4.52 8.97 11.57
N PRO A 171 4.14 10.18 12.01
CA PRO A 171 4.04 10.47 13.43
C PRO A 171 2.87 9.72 14.08
N ARG A 172 3.06 9.14 15.28
CA ARG A 172 2.00 8.42 16.03
C ARG A 172 0.70 9.23 16.14
N ALA A 173 0.81 10.54 16.37
CA ALA A 173 -0.34 11.44 16.51
C ALA A 173 -1.27 11.47 15.30
N ILE A 174 -0.77 11.16 14.09
CA ILE A 174 -1.57 11.11 12.86
C ILE A 174 -2.44 9.84 12.82
N VAL A 175 -1.92 8.74 13.36
CA VAL A 175 -2.54 7.41 13.27
C VAL A 175 -3.24 6.98 14.55
N ALA A 176 -3.35 7.87 15.54
CA ALA A 176 -4.07 7.59 16.78
C ALA A 176 -5.53 7.19 16.49
N GLY A 177 -5.99 6.10 17.11
CA GLY A 177 -7.32 5.53 16.91
C GLY A 177 -7.54 4.83 15.57
N THR A 178 -6.49 4.60 14.79
CA THR A 178 -6.56 3.87 13.51
C THR A 178 -6.03 2.44 13.65
N LYS A 179 -6.21 1.62 12.60
CA LYS A 179 -5.61 0.28 12.52
C LYS A 179 -4.07 0.28 12.60
N TRP A 180 -3.40 1.42 12.42
CA TRP A 180 -1.94 1.52 12.45
C TRP A 180 -1.37 1.96 13.81
N GLU A 181 -2.19 2.41 14.76
CA GLU A 181 -1.69 2.78 16.09
C GLU A 181 -0.96 1.62 16.82
N PRO A 182 -1.47 0.36 16.81
CA PRO A 182 -0.85 -0.73 17.57
C PRO A 182 0.61 -1.00 17.21
N TYR A 183 1.07 -0.61 16.01
CA TYR A 183 2.46 -0.77 15.60
C TYR A 183 3.43 0.09 16.39
N TYR A 184 2.95 1.17 17.02
CA TYR A 184 3.77 2.02 17.89
C TYR A 184 3.87 1.48 19.31
N ASP A 185 2.91 0.65 19.74
CA ASP A 185 2.89 0.07 21.09
C ASP A 185 3.92 -1.06 21.24
N ILE A 186 4.30 -1.70 20.13
CA ILE A 186 5.36 -2.72 20.07
C ILE A 186 6.76 -2.14 19.81
N GLY A 187 6.93 -0.81 19.89
CA GLY A 187 8.19 -0.13 19.62
C GLY A 187 8.53 0.06 18.13
N GLY A 188 7.60 -0.27 17.23
CA GLY A 188 7.70 -0.01 15.80
C GLY A 188 7.18 1.38 15.41
N HIS A 189 7.04 1.60 14.10
CA HIS A 189 6.38 2.78 13.53
C HIS A 189 5.86 2.45 12.13
N LEU A 190 4.87 3.22 11.68
CA LEU A 190 4.37 3.16 10.31
C LEU A 190 5.29 3.93 9.37
N VAL A 191 5.61 3.31 8.24
CA VAL A 191 6.30 3.94 7.12
C VAL A 191 5.33 4.13 5.96
N LEU A 192 5.27 5.35 5.42
CA LEU A 192 4.44 5.72 4.29
C LEU A 192 5.30 5.93 3.04
N SER A 193 5.00 5.20 1.96
CA SER A 193 5.56 5.44 0.64
C SER A 193 4.87 6.65 -0.01
N VAL A 194 5.64 7.67 -0.35
CA VAL A 194 5.19 8.93 -0.99
C VAL A 194 5.94 9.18 -2.29
N PRO A 195 5.36 9.91 -3.27
CA PRO A 195 6.05 10.23 -4.51
C PRO A 195 7.25 11.16 -4.25
N VAL A 196 8.30 11.00 -5.05
CA VAL A 196 9.43 11.93 -5.11
C VAL A 196 9.03 13.10 -5.98
N ASP A 197 8.43 14.12 -5.35
CA ASP A 197 7.92 15.31 -6.00
C ASP A 197 8.32 16.61 -5.26
N GLU A 198 7.89 17.76 -5.76
CA GLU A 198 8.20 19.06 -5.14
C GLU A 198 7.62 19.21 -3.72
N GLN A 199 6.56 18.47 -3.37
CA GLN A 199 5.99 18.47 -2.03
C GLN A 199 6.91 17.73 -1.05
N LEU A 200 7.44 16.57 -1.43
CA LEU A 200 8.47 15.87 -0.66
C LEU A 200 9.72 16.75 -0.49
N LYS A 201 10.18 17.42 -1.56
CA LYS A 201 11.34 18.32 -1.51
C LYS A 201 11.13 19.49 -0.55
N LYS A 202 9.94 20.11 -0.56
CA LYS A 202 9.57 21.18 0.37
C LYS A 202 9.60 20.68 1.81
N ARG A 203 8.96 19.54 2.09
CA ARG A 203 8.97 18.89 3.41
C ARG A 203 10.39 18.59 3.88
N ALA A 204 11.21 18.03 3.02
CA ALA A 204 12.59 17.68 3.35
C ALA A 204 13.42 18.91 3.74
N ARG A 205 13.23 20.05 3.05
CA ARG A 205 13.83 21.34 3.43
C ARG A 205 13.34 21.86 4.78
N GLU A 206 12.05 21.68 5.10
CA GLU A 206 11.50 22.02 6.41
C GLU A 206 12.07 21.14 7.52
N TYR A 207 12.30 19.86 7.23
CA TYR A 207 12.86 18.89 8.16
C TYR A 207 14.31 19.22 8.53
N LEU A 208 15.12 19.70 7.59
CA LEU A 208 16.48 20.18 7.87
C LEU A 208 16.49 21.38 8.84
N ARG A 209 15.43 22.18 8.90
CA ARG A 209 15.33 23.31 9.84
C ARG A 209 15.03 22.86 11.27
N SER A 210 14.56 21.63 11.46
CA SER A 210 14.19 21.06 12.76
C SER A 210 15.42 20.51 13.49
N LYS A 211 16.30 21.39 13.97
CA LYS A 211 17.59 21.02 14.62
C LYS A 211 17.45 20.12 15.85
N GLU A 212 16.31 20.18 16.54
CA GLU A 212 16.05 19.41 17.76
C GLU A 212 15.55 17.98 17.47
N ASN A 213 15.08 17.70 16.25
CA ASN A 213 14.57 16.38 15.89
C ASN A 213 15.52 15.68 14.91
N ARG A 214 16.47 14.91 15.45
CA ARG A 214 17.48 14.17 14.67
C ARG A 214 16.86 13.23 13.62
N LEU A 215 15.72 12.62 13.92
CA LEU A 215 15.04 11.71 12.99
C LEU A 215 14.54 12.49 11.76
N LYS A 216 13.80 13.60 11.98
CA LYS A 216 13.36 14.47 10.89
C LYS A 216 14.54 14.99 10.09
N HIS A 217 15.60 15.45 10.76
CA HIS A 217 16.80 15.94 10.07
C HIS A 217 17.40 14.89 9.14
N SER A 218 17.64 13.67 9.64
CA SER A 218 18.18 12.55 8.84
C SER A 218 17.24 12.17 7.68
N GLU A 219 15.93 12.10 7.92
CA GLU A 219 14.95 11.83 6.86
C GLU A 219 14.95 12.91 5.78
N GLY A 220 15.06 14.19 6.17
CA GLY A 220 15.16 15.32 5.25
C GLY A 220 16.42 15.27 4.39
N GLU A 221 17.59 14.94 4.97
CA GLU A 221 18.83 14.74 4.21
C GLU A 221 18.69 13.59 3.20
N GLN A 222 18.10 12.46 3.61
CA GLN A 222 17.90 11.31 2.74
C GLN A 222 16.94 11.60 1.60
N ALA A 223 15.80 12.25 1.88
CA ALA A 223 14.82 12.62 0.86
C ALA A 223 15.43 13.58 -0.18
N LEU A 224 16.28 14.53 0.25
CA LEU A 224 16.92 15.47 -0.67
C LEU A 224 17.89 14.81 -1.64
N ARG A 225 18.44 13.63 -1.35
CA ARG A 225 19.32 12.89 -2.29
C ARG A 225 18.61 12.48 -3.58
N TYR A 226 17.28 12.39 -3.56
CA TYR A 226 16.47 12.05 -4.74
C TYR A 226 16.30 13.21 -5.71
N PHE A 227 16.48 14.45 -5.23
CA PHE A 227 16.44 15.65 -6.04
C PHE A 227 17.88 16.02 -6.37
N LYS A 228 18.37 15.64 -7.56
CA LYS A 228 19.72 16.01 -8.03
C LYS A 228 19.96 17.49 -7.71
N ALA A 229 21.11 17.79 -7.09
CA ALA A 229 21.55 19.16 -6.94
C ALA A 229 21.80 19.74 -8.34
N ASP A 230 21.08 20.78 -8.72
CA ASP A 230 21.42 21.64 -9.88
C ASP A 230 22.73 22.43 -9.64
N GLN A 231 23.66 21.90 -8.85
CA GLN A 231 24.96 22.48 -8.53
C GLN A 231 25.99 21.37 -8.36
N ASN A 232 26.60 20.97 -9.49
CA ASN A 232 28.01 20.60 -9.58
C ASN A 232 28.62 21.46 -10.69
#